data_AF-A0A524ITL5-F1
#
_entry.id   AF-A0A524ITL5-F1
#
_cell.length_a   1.000
_cell.length_b   1.000
_cell.length_c   1.000
_cell.angle_alpha   90.00
_cell.angle_beta   90.00
_cell.angle_gamma   90.00
#
_symmetry.space_group_name_H-M   'P 1'
#
loop_
_entity.id
_entity.type
_entity.pdbx_description
1 polymer ?
#
loop_
_entity_poly.entity_id
_entity_poly.type
_entity_poly.pdbx_seq_one_letter_code
_entity_poly.pdbx_strand_id
1 'polypeptide(L)'
;MDYEILHMYVDGLWVQKPGCKSPSDFEALLADITARTGLPISMDGVYRWVVFLSSRQNARVPVPNRYFGVFQDGTVKVRGIEARRHDTAPFISETQMRLLEILAGAPDADHLAQVLPLAKAFVRKQLKILRSGGVPVEKLLISQKLSRELGEYSSPSPSARAVRQMQAAGKTVRPGQRVRFLFTLGKPGVRAWDVPQPPDPRSIDLKRYRSLFERAVDTVLTPIQNSVSGGVDSECLYLFPPTVCSLPQRAGASI
;
A
#
# COMPACT_ATOMS: atom_id res chain seq x y z
N MET A 1 3.22 -6.61 32.79
CA MET A 1 3.67 -5.54 31.89
C MET A 1 2.47 -5.15 31.05
N ASP A 2 2.11 -3.87 31.05
CA ASP A 2 0.86 -3.39 30.44
C ASP A 2 1.13 -2.91 29.01
N TYR A 3 1.44 -3.85 28.11
CA TYR A 3 1.55 -3.58 26.67
C TYR A 3 0.32 -4.15 25.95
N GLU A 4 -0.24 -3.37 25.05
CA GLU A 4 -1.27 -3.81 24.11
C GLU A 4 -0.63 -4.32 22.83
N ILE A 5 -1.08 -5.47 22.32
CA ILE A 5 -0.64 -5.99 21.02
C ILE A 5 -1.57 -5.44 19.95
N LEU A 6 -1.05 -4.58 19.09
CA LEU A 6 -1.79 -3.97 18.00
C LEU A 6 -1.90 -4.90 16.79
N HIS A 7 -0.82 -5.64 16.51
CA HIS A 7 -0.73 -6.49 15.34
C HIS A 7 0.33 -7.56 15.51
N MET A 8 0.20 -8.67 14.78
CA MET A 8 1.20 -9.73 14.74
C MET A 8 1.22 -10.40 13.37
N TYR A 9 2.41 -10.67 12.84
CA TYR A 9 2.60 -11.37 11.59
C TYR A 9 3.87 -12.20 11.61
N VAL A 10 3.75 -13.53 11.55
CA VAL A 10 4.85 -14.52 11.44
C VAL A 10 6.04 -14.25 12.37
N ASP A 11 6.91 -13.33 12.01
CA ASP A 11 8.16 -12.92 12.66
C ASP A 11 8.13 -11.49 13.26
N GLY A 12 6.98 -10.82 13.27
CA GLY A 12 6.82 -9.44 13.73
C GLY A 12 5.67 -9.25 14.71
N LEU A 13 5.90 -8.41 15.71
CA LEU A 13 4.94 -8.01 16.73
C LEU A 13 4.91 -6.48 16.83
N TRP A 14 3.71 -5.89 16.84
CA TRP A 14 3.50 -4.47 17.05
C TRP A 14 2.83 -4.29 18.41
N VAL A 15 3.50 -3.55 19.28
CA VAL A 15 3.05 -3.30 20.64
C VAL A 15 2.87 -1.82 20.88
N GLN A 16 1.99 -1.49 21.83
CA GLN A 16 1.78 -0.15 22.30
C GLN A 16 1.78 -0.12 23.82
N LYS A 17 2.33 0.95 24.38
CA LYS A 17 2.13 1.34 25.76
C LYS A 17 2.04 2.86 25.84
N PRO A 18 0.99 3.44 26.44
CA PRO A 18 0.88 4.88 26.62
C PRO A 18 2.13 5.47 27.27
N GLY A 19 2.63 6.58 26.73
CA GLY A 19 3.84 7.26 27.21
C GLY A 19 5.16 6.74 26.63
N CYS A 20 5.19 5.56 26.02
CA CYS A 20 6.39 5.04 25.36
C CYS A 20 6.52 5.61 23.93
N LYS A 21 7.59 6.37 23.66
CA LYS A 21 7.84 7.04 22.37
C LYS A 21 9.26 6.86 21.84
N SER A 22 10.14 6.27 22.63
CA SER A 22 11.56 6.10 22.31
C SER A 22 11.96 4.62 22.34
N PRO A 23 13.02 4.22 21.61
CA PRO A 23 13.60 2.88 21.67
C PRO A 23 13.81 2.36 23.10
N SER A 24 14.35 3.19 23.98
CA SER A 24 14.68 2.84 25.36
C SER A 24 13.46 2.44 26.19
N ASP A 25 12.27 2.93 25.85
CA ASP A 25 11.03 2.59 26.55
C ASP A 25 10.62 1.12 26.37
N PHE A 26 11.21 0.43 25.38
CA PHE A 26 10.91 -0.96 25.05
C PHE A 26 12.04 -1.93 25.40
N GLU A 27 13.17 -1.47 25.96
CA GLU A 27 14.30 -2.33 26.30
C GLU A 27 13.93 -3.44 27.30
N ALA A 28 13.16 -3.09 28.34
CA ALA A 28 12.69 -4.05 29.33
C ALA A 28 11.77 -5.13 28.71
N LEU A 29 10.94 -4.74 27.73
CA LEU A 29 10.09 -5.68 27.00
C LEU A 29 10.93 -6.62 26.13
N LEU A 30 11.89 -6.09 25.37
CA LEU A 30 12.77 -6.89 24.51
C LEU A 30 13.59 -7.90 25.34
N ALA A 31 14.10 -7.48 26.50
CA ALA A 31 14.83 -8.34 27.42
C ALA A 31 13.94 -9.47 27.97
N ASP A 32 12.71 -9.17 28.41
CA ASP A 32 11.79 -10.19 28.93
C ASP A 32 11.34 -11.18 27.85
N ILE A 33 11.06 -10.71 26.63
CA ILE A 33 10.72 -11.63 25.53
C ILE A 33 11.91 -12.54 25.21
N THR A 34 13.13 -12.00 25.15
CA THR A 34 14.35 -12.78 24.88
C THR A 34 14.58 -13.81 26.00
N ALA A 35 14.44 -13.41 27.27
CA ALA A 35 14.62 -14.29 28.40
C ALA A 35 13.61 -15.45 28.43
N ARG A 36 12.35 -15.21 28.01
CA ARG A 36 11.30 -16.23 28.00
C ARG A 36 11.32 -17.14 26.79
N THR A 37 11.70 -16.62 25.63
CA THR A 37 11.62 -17.36 24.36
C THR A 37 12.96 -17.99 23.96
N GLY A 38 14.07 -17.47 24.48
CA GLY A 38 15.42 -17.81 24.01
C GLY A 38 15.71 -17.30 22.60
N LEU A 39 14.81 -16.51 22.00
CA LEU A 39 14.95 -15.97 20.65
C LEU A 39 15.33 -14.49 20.74
N PRO A 40 16.46 -14.06 20.15
CA PRO A 40 16.80 -12.64 20.11
C PRO A 40 15.79 -11.90 19.24
N ILE A 41 15.16 -10.86 19.79
CA ILE A 41 14.25 -9.98 19.06
C ILE A 41 14.91 -8.61 18.88
N SER A 42 14.94 -8.13 17.64
CA SER A 42 15.38 -6.77 17.32
C SER A 42 14.18 -5.85 17.12
N MET A 43 14.28 -4.63 17.63
CA MET A 43 13.29 -3.59 17.33
C MET A 43 13.57 -2.98 15.95
N ASP A 44 12.53 -2.93 15.10
CA ASP A 44 12.58 -2.34 13.75
C ASP A 44 12.46 -0.81 13.78
N GLY A 45 11.68 -0.27 14.72
CA GLY A 45 11.51 1.17 14.91
C GLY A 45 10.27 1.50 15.74
N VAL A 46 10.19 2.74 16.20
CA VAL A 46 9.01 3.28 16.91
C VAL A 46 8.21 4.12 15.91
N TYR A 47 6.90 3.91 15.82
CA TYR A 47 6.03 4.64 14.89
C TYR A 47 5.57 5.99 15.48
N ARG A 48 5.47 7.02 14.63
CA ARG A 48 4.64 8.22 14.86
C ARG A 48 3.17 7.86 14.67
N TRP A 49 2.91 7.08 13.63
CA TRP A 49 1.62 6.50 13.29
C TRP A 49 1.84 5.33 12.32
N VAL A 50 0.91 4.38 12.33
CA VAL A 50 0.87 3.22 11.44
C VAL A 50 -0.59 2.94 11.09
N VAL A 51 -0.84 2.34 9.93
CA VAL A 51 -2.15 1.93 9.43
C VAL A 51 -2.08 0.48 9.00
N PHE A 52 -2.88 -0.39 9.62
CA PHE A 52 -3.03 -1.78 9.22
C PHE A 52 -4.25 -1.94 8.29
N LEU A 53 -4.07 -2.64 7.17
CA LEU A 53 -5.08 -2.75 6.13
C LEU A 53 -5.73 -4.13 6.12
N SER A 54 -7.06 -4.16 6.09
CA SER A 54 -7.84 -5.38 5.88
C SER A 54 -7.59 -6.02 4.51
N SER A 55 -7.96 -7.29 4.32
CA SER A 55 -7.87 -7.94 3.00
C SER A 55 -8.69 -7.21 1.95
N ARG A 56 -8.16 -7.16 0.71
CA ARG A 56 -8.94 -6.70 -0.46
C ARG A 56 -9.96 -7.74 -0.96
N GLN A 57 -9.77 -9.02 -0.65
CA GLN A 57 -10.59 -10.12 -1.17
C GLN A 57 -11.63 -10.60 -0.16
N ASN A 58 -11.35 -10.47 1.14
CA ASN A 58 -12.28 -10.86 2.19
C ASN A 58 -12.07 -10.01 3.44
N ALA A 59 -12.91 -9.00 3.64
CA ALA A 59 -12.82 -8.11 4.81
C ALA A 59 -12.91 -8.84 6.17
N ARG A 60 -13.37 -10.11 6.20
CA ARG A 60 -13.42 -10.95 7.40
C ARG A 60 -12.11 -11.69 7.73
N VAL A 61 -11.08 -11.58 6.89
CA VAL A 61 -9.76 -12.17 7.14
C VAL A 61 -8.71 -11.04 7.20
N PRO A 62 -8.08 -10.79 8.36
CA PRO A 62 -6.98 -9.83 8.42
C PRO A 62 -5.84 -10.30 7.51
N VAL A 63 -5.24 -9.39 6.73
CA VAL A 63 -4.04 -9.70 5.94
C VAL A 63 -2.87 -9.04 6.65
N PRO A 64 -2.10 -9.79 7.43
CA PRO A 64 -1.15 -9.15 8.32
C PRO A 64 0.02 -8.47 7.58
N ASN A 65 0.20 -8.82 6.31
CA ASN A 65 1.23 -8.29 5.42
C ASN A 65 0.93 -6.93 4.79
N ARG A 66 -0.22 -6.30 5.08
CA ARG A 66 -0.62 -5.04 4.45
C ARG A 66 -0.70 -3.95 5.49
N TYR A 67 0.31 -3.09 5.52
CA TYR A 67 0.33 -1.93 6.38
C TYR A 67 1.28 -0.87 5.82
N PHE A 68 1.10 0.36 6.28
CA PHE A 68 2.04 1.44 6.04
C PHE A 68 2.07 2.37 7.26
N GLY A 69 3.17 3.08 7.46
CA GLY A 69 3.34 3.96 8.60
C GLY A 69 4.62 4.77 8.51
N VAL A 70 4.86 5.57 9.53
CA VAL A 70 6.04 6.44 9.61
C VAL A 70 6.68 6.27 10.97
N PHE A 71 7.97 6.01 10.96
CA PHE A 71 8.78 5.93 12.18
C PHE A 71 9.07 7.31 12.77
N GLN A 72 9.47 7.36 14.04
CA GLN A 72 9.84 8.58 14.75
C GLN A 72 10.96 9.36 14.03
N ASP A 73 11.86 8.66 13.35
CA ASP A 73 12.92 9.24 12.51
C ASP A 73 12.43 9.80 11.16
N GLY A 74 11.14 9.62 10.82
CA GLY A 74 10.55 10.04 9.55
C GLY A 74 10.61 9.00 8.43
N THR A 75 11.20 7.83 8.68
CA THR A 75 11.28 6.74 7.70
C THR A 75 9.89 6.19 7.41
N VAL A 76 9.51 6.17 6.13
CA VAL A 76 8.24 5.60 5.66
C VAL A 76 8.35 4.07 5.58
N LYS A 77 7.55 3.37 6.37
CA LYS A 77 7.44 1.90 6.35
C LYS A 77 6.26 1.48 5.48
N VAL A 78 6.49 0.55 4.57
CA VAL A 78 5.47 0.08 3.62
C VAL A 78 5.55 -1.43 3.42
N ARG A 79 4.44 -2.15 3.59
CA ARG A 79 4.31 -3.59 3.30
C ARG A 79 3.01 -3.91 2.56
N GLY A 80 3.10 -4.78 1.56
CA GLY A 80 1.94 -5.41 0.92
C GLY A 80 1.01 -4.49 0.12
N ILE A 81 1.40 -3.24 -0.15
CA ILE A 81 0.66 -2.30 -1.01
C ILE A 81 1.41 -1.98 -2.30
N GLU A 82 0.71 -1.34 -3.23
CA GLU A 82 1.11 -1.11 -4.62
C GLU A 82 2.49 -0.45 -4.77
N ALA A 83 2.91 0.43 -3.85
CA ALA A 83 4.17 1.16 -3.85
C ALA A 83 5.40 0.25 -3.78
N ARG A 84 5.28 -0.97 -3.25
CA ARG A 84 6.36 -1.97 -3.16
C ARG A 84 6.11 -3.19 -4.03
N ARG A 85 5.03 -3.20 -4.81
CA ARG A 85 4.65 -4.32 -5.66
C ARG A 85 5.29 -4.21 -7.04
N HIS A 86 6.09 -5.19 -7.40
CA HIS A 86 6.73 -5.24 -8.73
C HIS A 86 5.74 -5.40 -9.90
N ASP A 87 4.49 -5.79 -9.62
CA ASP A 87 3.42 -5.90 -10.62
C ASP A 87 2.54 -4.64 -10.77
N THR A 88 2.94 -3.55 -10.12
CA THR A 88 2.31 -2.23 -10.27
C THR A 88 3.10 -1.40 -11.29
N ALA A 89 2.38 -0.59 -12.09
CA ALA A 89 3.03 0.35 -13.01
C ALA A 89 3.88 1.38 -12.25
N PRO A 90 5.11 1.69 -12.70
CA PRO A 90 6.01 2.63 -12.01
C PRO A 90 5.34 3.96 -11.64
N PHE A 91 4.55 4.54 -12.56
CA PHE A 91 3.80 5.78 -12.30
C PHE A 91 2.89 5.67 -11.06
N ILE A 92 2.21 4.54 -10.89
CA ILE A 92 1.27 4.30 -9.79
C ILE A 92 2.03 4.05 -8.49
N SER A 93 3.09 3.23 -8.52
CA SER A 93 3.89 2.95 -7.32
C SER A 93 4.63 4.20 -6.82
N GLU A 94 5.21 4.99 -7.73
CA GLU A 94 5.85 6.27 -7.42
C GLU A 94 4.84 7.27 -6.86
N THR A 95 3.64 7.36 -7.45
CA THR A 95 2.59 8.23 -6.94
C THR A 95 2.15 7.82 -5.53
N GLN A 96 1.92 6.53 -5.29
CA GLN A 96 1.52 6.05 -3.97
C GLN A 96 2.63 6.26 -2.93
N MET A 97 3.91 6.08 -3.29
CA MET A 97 5.03 6.37 -2.39
C MET A 97 5.12 7.86 -2.08
N ARG A 98 5.03 8.74 -3.10
CA ARG A 98 5.08 10.19 -2.88
C ARG A 98 3.88 10.69 -2.07
N LEU A 99 2.72 10.06 -2.23
CA LEU A 99 1.55 10.31 -1.38
C LEU A 99 1.87 9.99 0.09
N LEU A 100 2.49 8.84 0.37
CA LEU A 100 2.89 8.47 1.73
C LEU A 100 3.93 9.43 2.32
N GLU A 101 4.90 9.89 1.52
CA GLU A 101 5.88 10.89 1.94
C GLU A 101 5.25 12.23 2.31
N ILE A 102 4.20 12.65 1.58
CA ILE A 102 3.45 13.88 1.94
C ILE A 102 2.75 13.69 3.28
N LEU A 103 2.12 12.53 3.50
CA LEU A 103 1.46 12.21 4.77
C LEU A 103 2.47 12.10 5.91
N ALA A 104 3.70 11.64 5.64
CA ALA A 104 4.79 11.54 6.62
C ALA A 104 5.26 12.89 7.18
N GLY A 105 4.86 13.99 6.53
CA GLY A 105 5.05 15.33 7.08
C GLY A 105 4.23 15.61 8.35
N ALA A 106 3.23 14.78 8.67
CA ALA A 106 2.51 14.88 9.94
C ALA A 106 3.39 14.40 11.11
N PRO A 107 3.53 15.21 12.19
CA PRO A 107 4.32 14.83 13.37
C PRO A 107 3.72 13.62 14.13
N ASP A 108 2.41 13.44 14.08
CA ASP A 108 1.67 12.33 14.69
C ASP A 108 0.33 12.11 13.95
N ALA A 109 -0.47 11.15 14.43
CA ALA A 109 -1.76 10.80 13.84
C ALA A 109 -2.77 11.97 13.88
N ASP A 110 -2.81 12.76 14.95
CA ASP A 110 -3.77 13.87 15.12
C ASP A 110 -3.56 14.97 14.07
N HIS A 111 -2.32 15.11 13.59
CA HIS A 111 -1.96 16.11 12.59
C HIS A 111 -2.17 15.63 11.13
N LEU A 112 -2.62 14.40 10.90
CA LEU A 112 -2.90 13.89 9.54
C LEU A 112 -3.97 14.72 8.81
N ALA A 113 -4.93 15.27 9.55
CA ALA A 113 -5.97 16.15 9.00
C ALA A 113 -5.37 17.38 8.29
N GLN A 114 -4.24 17.89 8.79
CA GLN A 114 -3.59 19.11 8.30
C GLN A 114 -2.83 18.87 6.98
N VAL A 115 -2.26 17.67 6.79
CA VAL A 115 -1.52 17.28 5.57
C VAL A 115 -2.42 16.69 4.49
N LEU A 116 -3.61 16.21 4.85
CA LEU A 116 -4.54 15.55 3.94
C LEU A 116 -4.96 16.41 2.72
N PRO A 117 -5.22 17.73 2.84
CA PRO A 117 -5.52 18.58 1.68
C PRO A 117 -4.37 18.62 0.66
N LEU A 118 -3.12 18.68 1.13
CA LEU A 118 -1.93 18.67 0.29
C LEU A 118 -1.79 17.34 -0.46
N ALA A 119 -1.97 16.22 0.26
CA ALA A 119 -2.00 14.88 -0.32
C ALA A 119 -3.08 14.74 -1.41
N LYS A 120 -4.30 15.20 -1.14
CA LYS A 120 -5.40 15.22 -2.13
C LYS A 120 -5.09 16.10 -3.34
N ALA A 121 -4.46 17.26 -3.14
CA ALA A 121 -4.05 18.15 -4.23
C ALA A 121 -3.00 17.48 -5.14
N PHE A 122 -2.01 16.82 -4.54
CA PHE A 122 -1.01 16.04 -5.27
C PHE A 122 -1.64 14.93 -6.12
N VAL A 123 -2.54 14.13 -5.54
CA VAL A 123 -3.27 13.06 -6.25
C VAL A 123 -4.06 13.62 -7.43
N ARG A 124 -4.79 14.73 -7.25
CA ARG A 124 -5.55 15.38 -8.34
C ARG A 124 -4.63 15.81 -9.49
N LYS A 125 -3.43 16.33 -9.18
CA LYS A 125 -2.42 16.69 -10.19
C LYS A 125 -1.94 15.46 -10.97
N GLN A 126 -1.59 14.36 -10.29
CA GLN A 126 -1.15 13.13 -10.96
C GLN A 126 -2.27 12.52 -11.82
N LEU A 127 -3.50 12.52 -11.32
CA LEU A 127 -4.65 12.05 -12.08
C LEU A 127 -4.89 12.88 -13.34
N LYS A 128 -4.66 14.21 -13.31
CA LYS A 128 -4.74 15.07 -14.50
C LYS A 128 -3.68 14.68 -15.54
N ILE A 129 -2.44 14.45 -15.11
CA ILE A 129 -1.34 14.02 -15.99
C ILE A 129 -1.67 12.68 -16.65
N LEU A 130 -2.20 11.71 -15.88
CA LEU A 130 -2.62 10.42 -16.42
C LEU A 130 -3.74 10.57 -17.45
N ARG A 131 -4.78 11.37 -17.14
CA ARG A 131 -5.93 11.59 -18.02
C ARG A 131 -5.56 12.30 -19.32
N SER A 132 -4.57 13.19 -19.30
CA SER A 132 -4.09 13.88 -20.49
C SER A 132 -3.10 13.07 -21.33
N GLY A 133 -2.80 11.82 -20.92
CA GLY A 133 -1.78 11.00 -21.58
C GLY A 133 -0.35 11.53 -21.40
N GLY A 134 -0.11 12.38 -20.40
CA GLY A 134 1.21 12.98 -20.15
C GLY A 134 2.20 12.07 -19.42
N VAL A 135 1.83 10.81 -19.15
CA VAL A 135 2.70 9.82 -18.50
C VAL A 135 3.51 9.10 -19.57
N PRO A 136 4.85 9.03 -19.48
CA PRO A 136 5.67 8.22 -20.37
C PRO A 136 5.22 6.76 -20.38
N VAL A 137 5.19 6.13 -21.56
CA VAL A 137 4.65 4.79 -21.73
C VAL A 137 5.42 3.76 -20.89
N GLU A 138 6.73 3.96 -20.73
CA GLU A 138 7.61 3.14 -19.90
C GLU A 138 7.15 3.13 -18.43
N LYS A 139 6.62 4.25 -17.94
CA LYS A 139 6.09 4.35 -16.57
C LYS A 139 4.71 3.70 -16.41
N LEU A 140 4.08 3.28 -17.50
CA LEU A 140 2.84 2.51 -17.49
C LEU A 140 3.08 1.00 -17.59
N LEU A 141 4.33 0.54 -17.68
CA LEU A 141 4.61 -0.89 -17.82
C LEU A 141 4.19 -1.71 -16.61
N ILE A 142 3.41 -2.75 -16.86
CA ILE A 142 3.08 -3.79 -15.89
C ILE A 142 4.07 -4.93 -16.06
N SER A 143 4.57 -5.45 -14.94
CA SER A 143 5.47 -6.60 -14.93
C SER A 143 4.88 -7.73 -14.11
N GLN A 144 4.59 -8.88 -14.72
CA GLN A 144 4.01 -10.02 -14.00
C GLN A 144 4.87 -11.26 -14.18
N LYS A 145 5.03 -12.02 -13.09
CA LYS A 145 5.69 -13.33 -13.13
C LYS A 145 4.76 -14.33 -13.83
N LEU A 146 5.29 -15.09 -14.77
CA LEU A 146 4.59 -16.22 -15.36
C LEU A 146 4.60 -17.37 -14.34
N SER A 147 3.44 -17.70 -13.78
CA SER A 147 3.31 -18.71 -12.72
C SER A 147 3.14 -20.14 -13.23
N ARG A 148 2.61 -20.33 -14.45
CA ARG A 148 2.33 -21.64 -15.06
C ARG A 148 2.55 -21.58 -16.56
N GLU A 149 2.63 -22.75 -17.20
CA GLU A 149 2.64 -22.84 -18.65
C GLU A 149 1.31 -22.39 -19.27
N LEU A 150 1.38 -21.79 -20.46
CA LEU A 150 0.25 -21.09 -21.10
C LEU A 150 -0.94 -21.99 -21.48
N GLY A 151 -0.75 -23.31 -21.44
CA GLY A 151 -1.75 -24.32 -21.81
C GLY A 151 -2.82 -24.61 -20.73
N GLU A 152 -2.62 -24.17 -19.49
CA GLU A 152 -3.46 -24.57 -18.35
C GLU A 152 -4.58 -23.59 -17.97
N TYR A 153 -4.76 -22.48 -18.71
CA TYR A 153 -5.74 -21.44 -18.34
C TYR A 153 -7.00 -21.47 -19.22
N SER A 154 -8.17 -21.57 -18.58
CA SER A 154 -9.51 -21.46 -19.20
C SER A 154 -9.80 -20.07 -19.76
N SER A 155 -9.11 -19.02 -19.26
CA SER A 155 -9.08 -17.68 -19.82
C SER A 155 -7.64 -17.14 -19.74
N PRO A 156 -7.01 -16.73 -20.86
CA PRO A 156 -5.62 -16.31 -20.82
C PRO A 156 -5.48 -14.98 -20.08
N SER A 157 -4.72 -15.01 -18.98
CA SER A 157 -4.38 -13.82 -18.19
C SER A 157 -3.68 -12.74 -19.03
N PRO A 158 -3.64 -11.47 -18.57
CA PRO A 158 -2.86 -10.42 -19.23
C PRO A 158 -1.42 -10.81 -19.55
N SER A 159 -0.72 -11.41 -18.59
CA SER A 159 0.63 -11.93 -18.78
C SER A 159 0.67 -13.05 -19.81
N ALA A 160 -0.27 -14.00 -19.78
CA ALA A 160 -0.34 -15.08 -20.76
C ALA A 160 -0.54 -14.56 -22.20
N ARG A 161 -1.41 -13.57 -22.40
CA ARG A 161 -1.61 -12.92 -23.70
C ARG A 161 -0.36 -12.18 -24.19
N ALA A 162 0.37 -11.53 -23.28
CA ALA A 162 1.65 -10.90 -23.61
C ALA A 162 2.71 -11.94 -24.02
N VAL A 163 2.81 -13.07 -23.32
CA VAL A 163 3.74 -14.15 -23.71
C VAL A 163 3.40 -14.71 -25.09
N ARG A 164 2.12 -14.93 -25.40
CA ARG A 164 1.71 -15.39 -26.75
C ARG A 164 2.19 -14.45 -27.86
N GLN A 165 2.18 -13.13 -27.62
CA GLN A 165 2.73 -12.15 -28.57
C GLN A 165 4.24 -12.27 -28.71
N MET A 166 4.96 -12.51 -27.61
CA MET A 166 6.41 -12.73 -27.65
C MET A 166 6.77 -14.02 -28.39
N GLN A 167 6.03 -15.11 -28.17
CA GLN A 167 6.21 -16.38 -28.88
C GLN A 167 5.96 -16.24 -30.38
N ALA A 168 4.89 -15.53 -30.77
CA ALA A 168 4.60 -15.22 -32.17
C ALA A 168 5.71 -14.36 -32.82
N ALA A 169 6.45 -13.58 -32.03
CA ALA A 169 7.62 -12.83 -32.45
C ALA A 169 8.94 -13.64 -32.37
N GLY A 170 8.88 -14.96 -32.20
CA GLY A 170 10.03 -15.85 -32.14
C GLY A 170 10.80 -15.83 -30.82
N LYS A 171 10.26 -15.21 -29.75
CA LYS A 171 10.91 -15.15 -28.44
C LYS A 171 10.43 -16.27 -27.53
N THR A 172 11.38 -16.95 -26.89
CA THR A 172 11.09 -17.98 -25.88
C THR A 172 10.97 -17.34 -24.51
N VAL A 173 9.85 -17.59 -23.81
CA VAL A 173 9.63 -17.18 -22.42
C VAL A 173 9.42 -18.43 -21.57
N ARG A 174 10.16 -18.54 -20.47
CA ARG A 174 10.09 -19.69 -19.56
C ARG A 174 9.21 -19.37 -18.33
N PRO A 175 8.54 -20.36 -17.74
CA PRO A 175 7.92 -20.21 -16.43
C PRO A 175 8.89 -19.62 -15.40
N GLY A 176 8.39 -18.78 -14.52
CA GLY A 176 9.20 -18.06 -13.54
C GLY A 176 9.79 -16.73 -14.03
N GLN A 177 9.86 -16.48 -15.34
CA GLN A 177 10.29 -15.19 -15.88
C GLN A 177 9.20 -14.11 -15.70
N ARG A 178 9.64 -12.86 -15.66
CA ARG A 178 8.76 -11.69 -15.64
C ARG A 178 8.49 -11.21 -17.05
N VAL A 179 7.23 -10.95 -17.34
CA VAL A 179 6.77 -10.47 -18.64
C VAL A 179 6.29 -9.04 -18.45
N ARG A 180 6.79 -8.15 -19.30
CA ARG A 180 6.41 -6.74 -19.30
C ARG A 180 5.38 -6.48 -20.39
N PHE A 181 4.33 -5.76 -20.07
CA PHE A 181 3.29 -5.42 -21.02
C PHE A 181 2.57 -4.14 -20.63
N LEU A 182 1.86 -3.58 -21.61
CA LEU A 182 0.96 -2.44 -21.45
C LEU A 182 -0.47 -2.93 -21.58
N PHE A 183 -1.41 -2.33 -20.86
CA PHE A 183 -2.82 -2.44 -21.17
C PHE A 183 -3.17 -1.57 -22.37
N THR A 184 -3.83 -2.17 -23.35
CA THR A 184 -4.23 -1.51 -24.59
C THR A 184 -5.72 -1.67 -24.85
N LEU A 185 -6.28 -0.77 -25.65
CA LEU A 185 -7.65 -0.83 -26.15
C LEU A 185 -7.82 -2.01 -27.12
N GLY A 186 -9.06 -2.49 -27.27
CA GLY A 186 -9.42 -3.56 -28.19
C GLY A 186 -8.86 -4.93 -27.81
N LYS A 187 -8.97 -5.90 -28.72
CA LYS A 187 -8.33 -7.21 -28.56
C LYS A 187 -6.89 -7.13 -29.10
N PRO A 188 -5.88 -7.71 -28.43
CA PRO A 188 -5.99 -8.64 -27.29
C PRO A 188 -6.01 -7.97 -25.91
N GLY A 189 -6.12 -6.65 -25.81
CA GLY A 189 -6.27 -5.91 -24.55
C GLY A 189 -4.98 -5.74 -23.74
N VAL A 190 -3.87 -6.22 -24.29
CA VAL A 190 -2.51 -6.03 -23.80
C VAL A 190 -1.54 -5.96 -24.97
N ARG A 191 -0.39 -5.33 -24.76
CA ARG A 191 0.75 -5.37 -25.67
C ARG A 191 2.01 -5.71 -24.91
N ALA A 192 2.67 -6.81 -25.28
CA ALA A 192 3.98 -7.16 -24.75
C ALA A 192 4.99 -6.04 -25.06
N TRP A 193 5.84 -5.70 -24.10
CA TRP A 193 6.84 -4.66 -24.29
C TRP A 193 7.99 -5.13 -25.17
N ASP A 194 8.36 -6.40 -25.03
CA ASP A 194 9.53 -6.99 -25.68
C ASP A 194 9.21 -7.50 -27.10
N VAL A 195 8.30 -6.86 -27.84
CA VAL A 195 8.06 -7.15 -29.28
C VAL A 195 8.76 -6.08 -30.14
N PRO A 196 9.13 -6.40 -31.40
CA PRO A 196 9.96 -5.49 -32.21
C PRO A 196 9.34 -4.12 -32.48
N GLN A 197 8.02 -4.03 -32.62
CA GLN A 197 7.36 -2.77 -32.97
C GLN A 197 7.08 -1.93 -31.70
N PRO A 198 7.39 -0.62 -31.72
CA PRO A 198 7.07 0.26 -30.61
C PRO A 198 5.56 0.33 -30.35
N PRO A 199 5.13 0.57 -29.11
CA PRO A 199 3.71 0.77 -28.81
C PRO A 199 3.21 2.08 -29.40
N ASP A 200 2.03 2.08 -30.00
CA ASP A 200 1.30 3.30 -30.31
C ASP A 200 0.71 3.87 -29.00
N PRO A 201 1.10 5.09 -28.57
CA PRO A 201 0.56 5.71 -27.37
C PRO A 201 -0.97 5.86 -27.37
N ARG A 202 -1.59 5.97 -28.56
CA ARG A 202 -3.05 6.10 -28.70
C ARG A 202 -3.79 4.79 -28.41
N SER A 203 -3.08 3.66 -28.48
CA SER A 203 -3.63 2.35 -28.16
C SER A 203 -3.72 2.07 -26.66
N ILE A 204 -3.13 2.92 -25.80
CA ILE A 204 -3.05 2.70 -24.36
C ILE A 204 -4.43 2.85 -23.69
N ASP A 205 -4.80 1.88 -22.86
CA ASP A 205 -6.04 1.90 -22.10
C ASP A 205 -5.90 2.78 -20.84
N LEU A 206 -5.94 4.10 -21.02
CA LEU A 206 -5.84 5.08 -19.93
C LEU A 206 -6.96 4.91 -18.89
N LYS A 207 -8.15 4.42 -19.30
CA LYS A 207 -9.27 4.15 -18.37
C LYS A 207 -8.88 3.06 -17.38
N ARG A 208 -8.25 1.98 -17.86
CA ARG A 208 -7.77 0.91 -17.00
C ARG A 208 -6.65 1.36 -16.05
N TYR A 209 -5.68 2.14 -16.53
CA TYR A 209 -4.65 2.70 -15.66
C TYR A 209 -5.23 3.64 -14.61
N ARG A 210 -6.27 4.42 -14.97
CA ARG A 210 -6.99 5.25 -14.01
C ARG A 210 -7.63 4.42 -12.90
N SER A 211 -8.28 3.31 -13.21
CA SER A 211 -8.84 2.42 -12.17
C SER A 211 -7.77 1.80 -11.28
N LEU A 212 -6.61 1.44 -11.84
CA LEU A 212 -5.47 0.95 -11.06
C LEU A 212 -4.90 2.04 -10.14
N PHE A 213 -4.81 3.26 -10.66
CA PHE A 213 -4.36 4.45 -9.92
C PHE A 213 -5.29 4.76 -8.75
N GLU A 214 -6.60 4.86 -9.01
CA GLU A 214 -7.62 5.14 -7.99
C GLU A 214 -7.57 4.08 -6.88
N ARG A 215 -7.50 2.79 -7.25
CA ARG A 215 -7.35 1.69 -6.27
C ARG A 215 -6.10 1.80 -5.40
N ALA A 216 -4.97 2.25 -5.94
CA ALA A 216 -3.75 2.43 -5.17
C ALA A 216 -3.87 3.64 -4.24
N VAL A 217 -4.40 4.75 -4.74
CA VAL A 217 -4.64 5.95 -3.93
C VAL A 217 -5.60 5.67 -2.78
N ASP A 218 -6.73 5.00 -3.04
CA ASP A 218 -7.75 4.70 -2.03
C ASP A 218 -7.22 3.78 -0.93
N THR A 219 -6.28 2.89 -1.28
CA THR A 219 -5.59 2.02 -0.29
C THR A 219 -4.89 2.83 0.80
N VAL A 220 -4.49 4.07 0.49
CA VAL A 220 -3.84 4.98 1.45
C VAL A 220 -4.83 6.02 1.97
N LEU A 221 -5.57 6.69 1.09
CA LEU A 221 -6.39 7.84 1.46
C LEU A 221 -7.67 7.47 2.22
N THR A 222 -8.33 6.36 1.89
CA THR A 222 -9.57 5.95 2.55
C THR A 222 -9.38 5.75 4.04
N PRO A 223 -8.41 4.94 4.53
CA PRO A 223 -8.27 4.74 5.97
C PRO A 223 -7.91 6.02 6.73
N ILE A 224 -7.05 6.87 6.14
CA ILE A 224 -6.70 8.17 6.73
C ILE A 224 -7.92 9.09 6.82
N GLN A 225 -8.76 9.15 5.78
CA GLN A 225 -9.97 9.97 5.74
C GLN A 225 -11.01 9.51 6.77
N ASN A 226 -11.17 8.20 6.92
CA ASN A 226 -12.11 7.63 7.87
C ASN A 226 -11.70 7.99 9.30
N SER A 227 -10.43 7.85 9.64
CA SER A 227 -9.93 8.23 10.97
C SER A 227 -10.02 9.74 11.23
N VAL A 228 -9.61 10.59 10.29
CA VAL A 228 -9.70 12.06 10.44
C VAL A 228 -11.16 12.53 10.62
N SER A 229 -12.12 11.83 10.01
CA SER A 229 -13.55 12.20 10.09
C SER A 229 -14.27 11.62 11.32
N GLY A 230 -13.55 11.00 12.27
CA GLY A 230 -14.17 10.36 13.43
C GLY A 230 -14.96 9.09 13.11
N GLY A 231 -14.62 8.42 11.99
CA GLY A 231 -15.16 7.10 11.67
C GLY A 231 -14.83 6.10 12.78
N VAL A 232 -15.75 5.17 13.03
CA VAL A 232 -15.60 4.17 14.11
C VAL A 232 -14.31 3.38 13.90
N ASP A 233 -13.49 3.26 14.95
CA ASP A 233 -12.25 2.46 15.01
C ASP A 233 -12.42 1.00 14.52
N SER A 234 -13.66 0.54 14.34
CA SER A 234 -14.02 -0.78 13.81
C SER A 234 -13.80 -0.95 12.30
N GLU A 235 -13.70 0.12 11.49
CA GLU A 235 -13.44 0.03 10.04
C GLU A 235 -12.01 0.45 9.63
N CYS A 236 -11.29 1.09 10.55
CA CYS A 236 -9.86 1.37 10.44
C CYS A 236 -9.19 0.84 11.69
N LEU A 237 -8.69 -0.40 11.60
CA LEU A 237 -7.85 -0.99 12.63
C LEU A 237 -6.53 -0.21 12.67
N TYR A 238 -6.58 0.95 13.33
CA TYR A 238 -5.48 1.61 14.01
C TYR A 238 -4.78 2.69 13.19
N LEU A 239 -5.11 3.95 13.49
CA LEU A 239 -4.24 5.10 13.44
C LEU A 239 -3.97 5.48 14.90
N PHE A 240 -2.79 5.13 15.43
CA PHE A 240 -2.45 5.45 16.82
C PHE A 240 -1.45 6.60 16.92
N PRO A 241 -1.56 7.44 17.98
CA PRO A 241 -2.51 7.31 19.09
C PRO A 241 -3.81 8.11 18.87
N PRO A 242 -5.02 7.55 19.11
CA PRO A 242 -6.14 8.36 19.54
C PRO A 242 -5.93 8.63 21.04
N THR A 243 -5.78 9.90 21.42
CA THR A 243 -5.95 10.28 22.82
C THR A 243 -7.21 11.13 22.96
N VAL A 244 -8.20 10.48 23.58
CA VAL A 244 -9.27 11.03 24.44
C VAL A 244 -10.27 11.97 23.78
N CYS A 245 -11.37 11.41 23.29
CA CYS A 245 -12.64 12.14 23.37
C CYS A 245 -13.05 12.17 24.84
N SER A 246 -12.59 13.18 25.57
CA SER A 246 -13.20 13.53 26.85
C SER A 246 -14.56 14.09 26.51
N LEU A 247 -15.58 13.23 26.46
CA LEU A 247 -16.94 13.71 26.65
C LEU A 247 -16.94 14.47 27.98
N PRO A 248 -17.38 15.74 28.02
CA PRO A 248 -17.63 16.36 29.31
C PRO A 248 -18.62 15.48 30.04
N GLN A 249 -18.22 15.00 31.23
CA GLN A 249 -19.14 14.45 32.20
C GLN A 249 -20.31 15.44 32.28
N ARG A 250 -21.51 14.97 31.97
CA ARG A 250 -22.72 15.69 32.37
C ARG A 250 -22.63 15.81 33.88
N ALA A 251 -22.25 16.99 34.35
CA ALA A 251 -22.50 17.39 35.72
C ALA A 251 -24.01 17.23 35.92
N GLY A 252 -24.37 16.29 36.78
CA GLY A 252 -25.68 16.31 37.38
C GLY A 252 -25.85 17.64 38.09
N ALA A 253 -26.95 18.30 37.79
CA ALA A 253 -27.61 19.15 38.76
C ALA A 253 -29.05 18.63 38.85
N SER A 254 -29.34 18.02 40.01
CA SER A 254 -30.67 18.05 40.64
C SER A 254 -31.22 19.47 40.55
N ILE A 255 -32.52 19.71 40.33
CA ILE A 255 -33.71 19.27 41.08
C ILE A 255 -34.86 19.12 40.07
#